data_AF-J2AZ08-F1
#
_entry.id   AF-J2AZ08-F1
#
_cell.length_a   1.000
_cell.length_b   1.000
_cell.length_c   1.000
_cell.angle_alpha   90.00
_cell.angle_beta   90.00
_cell.angle_gamma   90.00
#
_symmetry.space_group_name_H-M   'P 1'
#
loop_
_entity.id
_entity.type
_entity.pdbx_description
1 polymer ?
#
loop_
_entity_poly.entity_id
_entity_poly.type
_entity_poly.pdbx_seq_one_letter_code
_entity_poly.pdbx_strand_id
1 'polypeptide(L)'
;MRIDVIDTVAGFDAVCGNWDQVYRDDPDAQHFLSWTWLRDFLGHRGRWFVLALREREPGAPYVAFLPLRLLTKLDDQNGLFYDEIVMGGNYSADYTGFIVMPGYEQKAIAGFAAYLKQQNWTHLRLEHFSGPPERREKMILALQGPLVMFRDNAPTSHDDIDNTICPVVSLPARWDDYLEQKMSSQTRQKLRRFLRKLDGDEGYRITMATPETIDRDLTILFDFWRTRWTERKGPERTERLINSTREMLMDCFKSGTLDVPVFWFGEQPLGALANIIDHPKKTILFYITGRDENWKTPSPGLMLHGYCIHRAIEDGFRFYDFLRGNEPYKYVFGADERRISYTLFRTRDGRNLGGVLHPRSVKYVYEQALEMYRKGEKGKAEIVFTQVLQSSPGHVGAEFGLANLLFDRGKLTEALAAYQSLLERTAEPLPIALRLGDTQLALKLYEDAAVTFHRIGEQAPHVVQARYKEGVALIATRRLTQAETVLAEIQDIHTDDPVAIPYTELASVALERLRQHNAALAADEQIPEGMMGLPGKRGGEKRRPRMH
;
A
#
# COMPACT_ATOMS: atom_id res chain seq x y z
N MET A 1 7.51 24.81 -19.71
CA MET A 1 7.65 23.41 -19.27
C MET A 1 6.29 22.75 -19.13
N ARG A 2 6.30 21.42 -19.14
CA ARG A 2 5.17 20.53 -18.89
C ARG A 2 5.63 19.45 -17.90
N ILE A 3 4.74 19.06 -16.98
CA ILE A 3 4.91 17.90 -16.11
C ILE A 3 4.03 16.79 -16.67
N ASP A 4 4.64 15.63 -16.93
CA ASP A 4 3.92 14.38 -17.14
C ASP A 4 4.06 13.51 -15.88
N VAL A 5 3.04 12.72 -15.59
CA VAL A 5 3.03 11.81 -14.44
C VAL A 5 3.19 10.38 -14.94
N ILE A 6 4.22 9.71 -14.46
CA ILE A 6 4.48 8.30 -14.76
C ILE A 6 4.16 7.48 -13.51
N ASP A 7 3.11 6.68 -13.56
CA ASP A 7 2.63 5.88 -12.42
C ASP A 7 2.33 4.42 -12.79
N THR A 8 2.87 3.97 -13.93
CA THR A 8 2.82 2.57 -14.37
C THR A 8 4.21 2.05 -14.62
N VAL A 9 4.41 0.76 -14.34
CA VAL A 9 5.67 0.06 -14.60
C VAL A 9 6.11 0.21 -16.05
N ALA A 10 5.21 -0.02 -17.01
CA ALA A 10 5.51 0.12 -18.44
C ALA A 10 5.90 1.56 -18.82
N GLY A 11 5.25 2.58 -18.23
CA GLY A 11 5.64 3.97 -18.45
C GLY A 11 7.02 4.30 -17.87
N PHE A 12 7.39 3.68 -16.75
CA PHE A 12 8.71 3.86 -16.15
C PHE A 12 9.81 3.12 -16.93
N ASP A 13 9.51 1.94 -17.46
CA ASP A 13 10.38 1.20 -18.37
C ASP A 13 10.64 1.99 -19.66
N ALA A 14 9.61 2.64 -20.21
CA ALA A 14 9.72 3.41 -21.45
C ALA A 14 10.66 4.63 -21.35
N VAL A 15 10.93 5.14 -20.15
CA VAL A 15 11.84 6.29 -19.95
C VAL A 15 13.24 5.91 -19.50
N CYS A 16 13.57 4.62 -19.37
CA CYS A 16 14.88 4.13 -18.89
C CYS A 16 16.07 4.83 -19.57
N GLY A 17 16.13 4.84 -20.91
CA GLY A 17 17.24 5.46 -21.64
C GLY A 17 17.35 6.98 -21.43
N ASN A 18 16.22 7.69 -21.31
CA ASN A 18 16.23 9.12 -21.02
C ASN A 18 16.62 9.38 -19.55
N TRP A 19 16.11 8.57 -18.62
CA TRP A 19 16.45 8.64 -17.21
C TRP A 19 17.95 8.49 -16.99
N ASP A 20 18.57 7.48 -17.60
CA ASP A 20 20.00 7.22 -17.49
C ASP A 20 20.83 8.40 -18.01
N GLN A 21 20.37 9.09 -19.04
CA GLN A 21 21.04 10.30 -19.53
C GLN A 21 20.98 11.43 -18.49
N VAL A 22 19.77 11.74 -17.98
CA VAL A 22 19.61 12.77 -16.94
C VAL A 22 20.39 12.41 -15.68
N TYR A 23 20.39 11.13 -15.31
CA TYR A 23 21.12 10.61 -14.16
C TYR A 23 22.63 10.82 -14.30
N ARG A 24 23.21 10.48 -15.46
CA ARG A 24 24.64 10.67 -15.72
C ARG A 24 25.04 12.15 -15.66
N ASP A 25 24.22 13.01 -16.26
CA ASP A 25 24.54 14.43 -16.44
C ASP A 25 24.28 15.30 -15.21
N ASP A 26 23.42 14.86 -14.28
CA ASP A 26 23.19 15.55 -13.01
C ASP A 26 24.40 15.34 -12.06
N PRO A 27 25.16 16.38 -11.68
CA PRO A 27 26.33 16.23 -10.80
C PRO A 27 25.97 15.77 -9.38
N ASP A 28 24.71 15.96 -8.95
CA ASP A 28 24.26 15.66 -7.59
C ASP A 28 23.52 14.31 -7.48
N ALA A 29 23.20 13.68 -8.62
CA ALA A 29 22.51 12.39 -8.63
C ALA A 29 23.33 11.30 -7.92
N GLN A 30 22.63 10.51 -7.11
CA GLN A 30 23.19 9.40 -6.32
C GLN A 30 22.42 8.11 -6.59
N HIS A 31 23.05 6.95 -6.30
CA HIS A 31 22.56 5.62 -6.67
C HIS A 31 21.06 5.36 -6.44
N PHE A 32 20.51 5.84 -5.33
CA PHE A 32 19.10 5.64 -4.98
C PHE A 32 18.10 6.43 -5.87
N LEU A 33 18.61 7.24 -6.79
CA LEU A 33 17.86 7.87 -7.88
C LEU A 33 18.16 7.24 -9.25
N SER A 34 19.00 6.20 -9.31
CA SER A 34 19.21 5.44 -10.54
C SER A 34 17.93 4.72 -10.96
N TRP A 35 17.75 4.56 -12.28
CA TRP A 35 16.60 3.84 -12.80
C TRP A 35 16.61 2.39 -12.31
N THR A 36 17.76 1.72 -12.39
CA THR A 36 17.94 0.32 -11.98
C THR A 36 17.45 0.07 -10.56
N TRP A 37 17.89 0.88 -9.59
CA TRP A 37 17.48 0.70 -8.21
C TRP A 37 16.00 1.03 -7.99
N LEU A 38 15.53 2.17 -8.52
CA LEU A 38 14.14 2.59 -8.35
C LEU A 38 13.16 1.62 -9.00
N ARG A 39 13.52 0.99 -10.12
CA ARG A 39 12.64 0.10 -10.87
C ARG A 39 12.28 -1.16 -10.09
N ASP A 40 13.26 -1.77 -9.42
CA ASP A 40 13.02 -2.93 -8.57
C ASP A 40 12.38 -2.49 -7.25
N PHE A 41 12.91 -1.42 -6.63
CA PHE A 41 12.41 -0.93 -5.35
C PHE A 41 10.94 -0.49 -5.39
N LEU A 42 10.51 0.19 -6.45
CA LEU A 42 9.12 0.61 -6.65
C LEU A 42 8.23 -0.52 -7.18
N GLY A 43 8.82 -1.53 -7.85
CA GLY A 43 8.10 -2.71 -8.35
C GLY A 43 7.38 -3.48 -7.24
N HIS A 44 7.96 -3.50 -6.04
CA HIS A 44 7.38 -4.15 -4.85
C HIS A 44 6.39 -3.26 -4.06
N ARG A 45 6.02 -2.10 -4.60
CA ARG A 45 5.29 -1.06 -3.85
C ARG A 45 4.12 -0.50 -4.65
N GLY A 46 3.02 -0.23 -3.96
CA GLY A 46 1.85 0.43 -4.55
C GLY A 46 1.90 1.96 -4.46
N ARG A 47 1.11 2.63 -5.32
CA ARG A 47 0.84 4.08 -5.29
C ARG A 47 2.08 4.97 -5.34
N TRP A 48 3.09 4.56 -6.11
CA TRP A 48 4.18 5.44 -6.52
C TRP A 48 3.82 6.22 -7.78
N PHE A 49 4.50 7.33 -8.00
CA PHE A 49 4.41 8.12 -9.22
C PHE A 49 5.68 8.95 -9.37
N VAL A 50 6.08 9.22 -10.61
CA VAL A 50 7.21 10.09 -10.95
C VAL A 50 6.66 11.32 -11.64
N LEU A 51 7.12 12.50 -11.21
CA LEU A 51 6.93 13.72 -11.98
C LEU A 51 8.08 13.86 -12.97
N ALA A 52 7.76 13.84 -14.27
CA ALA A 52 8.73 13.97 -15.34
C ALA A 52 8.57 15.34 -16.02
N LEU A 53 9.62 16.16 -15.97
CA LEU A 53 9.61 17.50 -16.56
C LEU A 53 10.17 17.44 -17.98
N ARG A 54 9.47 18.07 -18.93
CA ARG A 54 9.99 18.32 -20.28
C ARG A 54 9.56 19.67 -20.83
N GLU A 55 10.16 20.05 -21.94
CA GLU A 55 9.70 21.20 -22.70
C GLU A 55 8.31 20.96 -23.30
N ARG A 56 7.62 22.05 -23.71
CA ARG A 56 6.23 21.94 -24.19
C ARG A 56 6.13 21.36 -25.60
N GLU A 57 7.23 21.37 -26.35
CA GLU A 57 7.28 20.80 -27.69
C GLU A 57 6.92 19.30 -27.66
N PRO A 58 6.05 18.83 -28.56
CA PRO A 58 5.74 17.42 -28.68
C PRO A 58 7.01 16.58 -28.90
N GLY A 59 7.17 15.50 -28.14
CA GLY A 59 8.34 14.62 -28.28
C GLY A 59 9.63 15.11 -27.63
N ALA A 60 9.66 16.31 -27.02
CA ALA A 60 10.84 16.77 -26.29
C ALA A 60 11.24 15.77 -25.19
N PRO A 61 12.54 15.44 -25.04
CA PRO A 61 12.99 14.54 -23.99
C PRO A 61 12.73 15.14 -22.60
N TYR A 62 12.60 14.29 -21.61
CA TYR A 62 12.56 14.69 -20.22
C TYR A 62 13.94 15.19 -19.76
N VAL A 63 13.90 16.24 -18.95
CA VAL A 63 15.06 16.95 -18.43
C VAL A 63 15.14 16.89 -16.91
N ALA A 64 14.12 16.38 -16.23
CA ALA A 64 14.15 16.15 -14.78
C ALA A 64 13.12 15.09 -14.36
N PHE A 65 13.42 14.36 -13.29
CA PHE A 65 12.52 13.36 -12.72
C PHE A 65 12.50 13.43 -11.19
N LEU A 66 11.31 13.50 -10.60
CA LEU A 66 11.08 13.46 -9.16
C LEU A 66 10.24 12.21 -8.80
N PRO A 67 10.86 11.12 -8.33
CA PRO A 67 10.16 9.92 -7.89
C PRO A 67 9.52 10.11 -6.51
N LEU A 68 8.24 9.76 -6.39
CA LEU A 68 7.43 9.97 -5.20
C LEU A 68 6.54 8.76 -4.90
N ARG A 69 6.05 8.71 -3.67
CA ARG A 69 5.08 7.72 -3.20
C ARG A 69 3.98 8.37 -2.39
N LEU A 70 2.78 7.82 -2.51
CA LEU A 70 1.62 8.20 -1.69
C LEU A 70 1.40 7.16 -0.59
N LEU A 71 1.44 7.62 0.66
CA LEU A 71 1.01 6.86 1.83
C LEU A 71 -0.32 7.43 2.29
N THR A 72 -1.22 6.56 2.75
CA THR A 72 -2.51 6.98 3.30
C THR A 72 -2.66 6.33 4.67
N LYS A 73 -2.92 7.14 5.69
CA LYS A 73 -2.92 6.70 7.10
C LYS A 73 -4.25 7.07 7.75
N LEU A 74 -4.71 6.24 8.67
CA LEU A 74 -5.84 6.54 9.54
C LEU A 74 -5.35 7.42 10.69
N ASP A 75 -6.07 8.50 10.98
CA ASP A 75 -5.93 9.25 12.22
C ASP A 75 -6.85 8.62 13.28
N ASP A 76 -6.25 7.97 14.27
CA ASP A 76 -7.00 7.26 15.32
C ASP A 76 -7.85 8.20 16.19
N GLN A 77 -7.56 9.51 16.21
CA GLN A 77 -8.30 10.46 17.04
C GLN A 77 -9.65 10.84 16.44
N ASN A 78 -9.72 11.00 15.11
CA ASN A 78 -10.93 11.45 14.41
C ASN A 78 -11.51 10.42 13.44
N GLY A 79 -10.82 9.30 13.20
CA GLY A 79 -11.27 8.21 12.32
C GLY A 79 -11.21 8.55 10.84
N LEU A 80 -10.57 9.65 10.44
CA LEU A 80 -10.40 10.05 9.04
C LEU A 80 -9.05 9.61 8.50
N PHE A 81 -9.01 9.28 7.22
CA PHE A 81 -7.75 9.05 6.53
C PHE A 81 -7.12 10.36 6.09
N TYR A 82 -5.79 10.43 6.09
CA TYR A 82 -5.02 11.53 5.51
C TYR A 82 -3.89 10.99 4.64
N ASP A 83 -3.46 11.82 3.70
CA ASP A 83 -2.46 11.46 2.71
C ASP A 83 -1.11 12.12 3.00
N GLU A 84 -0.04 11.34 2.82
CA GLU A 84 1.35 11.79 2.87
C GLU A 84 2.03 11.48 1.54
N ILE A 85 2.66 12.50 0.94
CA ILE A 85 3.59 12.31 -0.16
C ILE A 85 5.00 12.18 0.42
N VAL A 86 5.71 11.11 0.05
CA VAL A 86 7.08 10.83 0.48
C VAL A 86 7.97 10.61 -0.73
N MET A 87 9.28 10.71 -0.52
CA MET A 87 10.27 10.39 -1.56
C MET A 87 10.15 8.95 -2.02
N GLY A 88 10.35 8.72 -3.33
CA GLY A 88 10.19 7.41 -3.95
C GLY A 88 11.01 6.31 -3.25
N GLY A 89 12.25 6.62 -2.89
CA GLY A 89 13.18 5.69 -2.23
C GLY A 89 13.00 5.51 -0.72
N ASN A 90 12.13 6.28 -0.05
CA ASN A 90 11.92 6.08 1.39
C ASN A 90 11.30 4.69 1.65
N TYR A 91 11.74 3.93 2.65
CA TYR A 91 12.61 4.23 3.80
C TYR A 91 13.99 3.56 3.70
N SER A 92 14.44 3.24 2.48
CA SER A 92 15.67 2.48 2.24
C SER A 92 16.76 3.32 1.58
N ALA A 93 16.39 4.44 0.95
CA ALA A 93 17.34 5.36 0.33
C ALA A 93 17.95 6.34 1.33
N ASP A 94 19.26 6.50 1.25
CA ASP A 94 20.02 7.51 2.00
C ASP A 94 20.18 8.83 1.24
N TYR A 95 19.92 8.81 -0.07
CA TYR A 95 19.88 9.97 -0.94
C TYR A 95 18.60 9.96 -1.77
N THR A 96 17.77 10.99 -1.62
CA THR A 96 16.52 11.14 -2.34
C THR A 96 16.41 12.54 -2.93
N GLY A 97 15.30 12.82 -3.61
CA GLY A 97 15.03 14.09 -4.24
C GLY A 97 14.71 13.85 -5.70
N PHE A 98 15.29 14.65 -6.58
CA PHE A 98 15.09 14.56 -8.02
C PHE A 98 16.43 14.60 -8.75
N ILE A 99 16.42 14.07 -9.96
CA ILE A 99 17.50 14.25 -10.93
C ILE A 99 17.13 15.32 -11.95
N VAL A 100 18.10 16.08 -12.43
CA VAL A 100 17.88 17.18 -13.38
C VAL A 100 19.07 17.43 -14.29
N MET A 101 18.79 17.71 -15.56
CA MET A 101 19.79 18.17 -16.52
C MET A 101 20.34 19.54 -16.10
N PRO A 102 21.65 19.79 -16.28
CA PRO A 102 22.24 21.10 -16.07
C PRO A 102 21.46 22.21 -16.79
N GLY A 103 21.20 23.32 -16.08
CA GLY A 103 20.43 24.46 -16.60
C GLY A 103 18.90 24.35 -16.47
N TYR A 104 18.35 23.21 -16.05
CA TYR A 104 16.90 23.02 -15.88
C TYR A 104 16.43 23.04 -14.42
N GLU A 105 17.32 23.17 -13.44
CA GLU A 105 16.99 23.04 -12.01
C GLU A 105 15.87 23.98 -11.55
N GLN A 106 15.96 25.28 -11.86
CA GLN A 106 14.91 26.24 -11.49
C GLN A 106 13.56 25.90 -12.12
N LYS A 107 13.57 25.46 -13.38
CA LYS A 107 12.37 25.05 -14.12
C LYS A 107 11.76 23.77 -13.52
N ALA A 108 12.59 22.83 -13.08
CA ALA A 108 12.19 21.59 -12.42
C ALA A 108 11.53 21.87 -11.07
N ILE A 109 12.19 22.65 -10.21
CA ILE A 109 11.66 23.05 -8.90
C ILE A 109 10.30 23.74 -9.06
N ALA A 110 10.20 24.72 -9.97
CA ALA A 110 8.94 25.42 -10.21
C ALA A 110 7.83 24.48 -10.72
N GLY A 111 8.14 23.58 -11.65
CA GLY A 111 7.19 22.61 -12.20
C GLY A 111 6.71 21.59 -11.16
N PHE A 112 7.64 20.98 -10.42
CA PHE A 112 7.32 20.00 -9.38
C PHE A 112 6.51 20.64 -8.24
N ALA A 113 6.92 21.81 -7.75
CA ALA A 113 6.20 22.50 -6.69
C ALA A 113 4.79 22.93 -7.12
N ALA A 114 4.64 23.43 -8.36
CA ALA A 114 3.33 23.80 -8.90
C ALA A 114 2.39 22.58 -8.99
N TYR A 115 2.91 21.43 -9.45
CA TYR A 115 2.13 20.18 -9.48
C TYR A 115 1.73 19.75 -8.06
N LEU A 116 2.69 19.70 -7.12
CA LEU A 116 2.48 19.25 -5.74
C LEU A 116 1.47 20.13 -4.99
N LYS A 117 1.48 21.46 -5.21
CA LYS A 117 0.51 22.39 -4.62
C LYS A 117 -0.94 22.14 -5.05
N GLN A 118 -1.15 21.46 -6.16
CA GLN A 118 -2.48 21.11 -6.67
C GLN A 118 -2.95 19.72 -6.21
N GLN A 119 -2.12 18.96 -5.48
CA GLN A 119 -2.47 17.64 -4.99
C GLN A 119 -3.09 17.72 -3.58
N ASN A 120 -3.96 16.76 -3.26
CA ASN A 120 -4.63 16.69 -1.95
C ASN A 120 -3.80 15.85 -0.96
N TRP A 121 -2.93 16.48 -0.19
CA TRP A 121 -2.13 15.83 0.86
C TRP A 121 -2.12 16.65 2.14
N THR A 122 -1.93 15.99 3.28
CA THR A 122 -1.69 16.64 4.59
C THR A 122 -0.21 16.85 4.82
N HIS A 123 0.63 15.87 4.46
CA HIS A 123 2.08 15.95 4.63
C HIS A 123 2.83 15.74 3.31
N LEU A 124 3.92 16.49 3.13
CA LEU A 124 4.92 16.22 2.09
C LEU A 124 6.30 16.14 2.77
N ARG A 125 6.96 15.01 2.60
CA ARG A 125 8.23 14.67 3.26
C ARG A 125 9.37 14.68 2.27
N LEU A 126 10.22 15.70 2.34
CA LEU A 126 11.53 15.72 1.68
C LEU A 126 12.58 15.20 2.68
N GLU A 127 12.57 13.89 2.94
CA GLU A 127 13.55 13.23 3.83
C GLU A 127 14.71 12.68 3.00
N HIS A 128 15.94 12.76 3.51
CA HIS A 128 17.15 12.37 2.79
C HIS A 128 17.42 13.18 1.52
N PHE A 129 16.86 14.40 1.45
CA PHE A 129 16.87 15.19 0.24
C PHE A 129 18.28 15.71 -0.05
N SER A 130 18.85 15.27 -1.18
CA SER A 130 20.24 15.52 -1.58
C SER A 130 20.37 16.65 -2.61
N GLY A 131 21.61 17.08 -2.82
CA GLY A 131 21.96 18.19 -3.72
C GLY A 131 22.37 19.45 -2.95
N PRO A 132 22.63 20.56 -3.66
CA PRO A 132 23.10 21.80 -3.06
C PRO A 132 22.03 22.40 -2.13
N PRO A 133 22.43 23.11 -1.05
CA PRO A 133 21.49 23.74 -0.12
C PRO A 133 20.43 24.63 -0.82
N GLU A 134 20.84 25.36 -1.86
CA GLU A 134 19.94 26.21 -2.65
C GLU A 134 18.76 25.45 -3.29
N ARG A 135 18.96 24.17 -3.67
CA ARG A 135 17.92 23.32 -4.25
C ARG A 135 16.76 23.18 -3.28
N ARG A 136 17.10 22.88 -2.03
CA ARG A 136 16.15 22.74 -0.92
C ARG A 136 15.48 24.07 -0.59
N GLU A 137 16.24 25.16 -0.51
CA GLU A 137 15.70 26.48 -0.21
C GLU A 137 14.68 26.94 -1.26
N LYS A 138 14.98 26.73 -2.54
CA LYS A 138 14.07 27.03 -3.66
C LYS A 138 12.82 26.15 -3.61
N MET A 139 12.94 24.87 -3.24
CA MET A 139 11.77 23.99 -2.99
C MET A 139 10.91 24.52 -1.84
N ILE A 140 11.52 24.96 -0.73
CA ILE A 140 10.80 25.56 0.42
C ILE A 140 10.04 26.81 0.00
N LEU A 141 10.70 27.75 -0.67
CA LEU A 141 10.08 28.96 -1.20
C LEU A 141 8.92 28.63 -2.16
N ALA A 142 9.10 27.64 -3.03
CA ALA A 142 8.10 27.25 -4.01
C ALA A 142 6.91 26.48 -3.41
N LEU A 143 7.06 25.77 -2.29
CA LEU A 143 6.02 24.93 -1.68
C LEU A 143 5.27 25.59 -0.52
N GLN A 144 5.95 26.43 0.28
CA GLN A 144 5.31 27.11 1.39
C GLN A 144 4.23 28.11 0.92
N GLY A 145 3.34 28.50 1.84
CA GLY A 145 2.32 29.51 1.54
C GLY A 145 1.26 29.64 2.63
N PRO A 146 0.10 30.24 2.31
CA PRO A 146 -0.99 30.46 3.26
C PRO A 146 -1.55 29.16 3.85
N LEU A 147 -1.62 28.08 3.07
CA LEU A 147 -2.18 26.79 3.50
C LEU A 147 -1.12 25.80 4.00
N VAL A 148 0.14 26.00 3.64
CA VAL A 148 1.23 25.05 3.86
C VAL A 148 2.34 25.71 4.66
N MET A 149 2.71 25.10 5.78
CA MET A 149 3.90 25.46 6.55
C MET A 149 4.97 24.38 6.41
N PHE A 150 6.21 24.73 6.71
CA PHE A 150 7.31 23.77 6.76
C PHE A 150 8.01 23.82 8.13
N ARG A 151 8.72 22.75 8.45
CA ARG A 151 9.72 22.73 9.51
C ARG A 151 10.88 21.85 9.11
N ASP A 152 12.04 22.15 9.69
CA ASP A 152 13.19 21.26 9.64
C ASP A 152 12.89 20.04 10.52
N ASN A 153 13.24 18.86 10.03
CA ASN A 153 12.95 17.61 10.72
C ASN A 153 14.21 16.76 10.81
N ALA A 154 15.24 17.24 11.50
CA ALA A 154 16.48 16.49 11.68
C ALA A 154 16.24 15.30 12.63
N PRO A 155 16.40 14.04 12.17
CA PRO A 155 16.30 12.90 13.06
C PRO A 155 17.58 12.78 13.89
N THR A 156 17.45 12.89 15.22
CA THR A 156 18.52 12.53 16.16
C THR A 156 18.42 11.05 16.51
N SER A 157 19.54 10.33 16.51
CA SER A 157 19.61 8.92 16.92
C SER A 157 19.98 8.78 18.41
N HIS A 158 19.96 7.55 18.97
CA HIS A 158 20.28 7.31 20.39
C HIS A 158 21.78 7.42 20.76
N ASP A 159 22.67 7.79 19.85
CA ASP A 159 24.11 7.79 20.14
C ASP A 159 24.78 9.12 19.73
N ASP A 160 24.00 10.22 19.73
CA ASP A 160 24.41 11.54 19.24
C ASP A 160 24.89 11.54 17.77
N ILE A 161 24.48 10.52 16.99
CA ILE A 161 24.78 10.42 15.56
C ILE A 161 23.82 11.33 14.78
N ASP A 162 24.39 12.28 14.06
CA ASP A 162 23.72 13.16 13.11
C ASP A 162 23.54 12.43 11.77
N ASN A 163 22.31 12.01 11.49
CA ASN A 163 21.95 11.32 10.25
C ASN A 163 21.74 12.27 9.07
N THR A 164 21.98 13.58 9.24
CA THR A 164 22.04 14.56 8.15
C THR A 164 23.43 14.66 7.54
N ILE A 165 24.44 14.07 8.17
CA ILE A 165 25.83 14.02 7.70
C ILE A 165 26.08 12.68 7.02
N CYS A 166 26.72 12.70 5.86
CA CYS A 166 27.18 11.54 5.10
C CYS A 166 28.70 11.65 4.90
N PRO A 167 29.53 10.85 5.61
CA PRO A 167 30.97 10.85 5.40
C PRO A 167 31.35 10.20 4.06
N VAL A 168 32.11 10.91 3.24
CA VAL A 168 32.52 10.46 1.89
C VAL A 168 34.03 10.62 1.72
N VAL A 169 34.67 9.58 1.20
CA VAL A 169 36.10 9.60 0.89
C VAL A 169 36.27 9.85 -0.61
N SER A 170 37.02 10.89 -0.97
CA SER A 170 37.53 11.08 -2.33
C SER A 170 38.72 10.15 -2.58
N LEU A 171 38.63 9.35 -3.64
CA LEU A 171 39.62 8.35 -4.00
C LEU A 171 40.56 8.89 -5.10
N PRO A 172 41.89 8.98 -4.83
CA PRO A 172 42.87 9.30 -5.85
C PRO A 172 43.11 8.11 -6.79
N ALA A 173 43.85 8.34 -7.88
CA ALA A 173 44.12 7.32 -8.89
C ALA A 173 45.06 6.19 -8.43
N ARG A 174 45.81 6.39 -7.34
CA ARG A 174 46.79 5.41 -6.84
C ARG A 174 46.58 5.16 -5.35
N TRP A 175 46.74 3.90 -4.95
CA TRP A 175 46.61 3.49 -3.55
C TRP A 175 47.59 4.19 -2.61
N ASP A 176 48.85 4.34 -3.04
CA ASP A 176 49.86 5.01 -2.23
C ASP A 176 49.51 6.49 -1.98
N ASP A 177 48.96 7.17 -2.98
CA ASP A 177 48.50 8.56 -2.84
C ASP A 177 47.38 8.65 -1.80
N TYR A 178 46.43 7.70 -1.82
CA TYR A 178 45.36 7.64 -0.81
C TYR A 178 45.94 7.46 0.60
N LEU A 179 46.84 6.49 0.76
CA LEU A 179 47.50 6.23 2.04
C LEU A 179 48.25 7.47 2.54
N GLU A 180 48.92 8.20 1.65
CA GLU A 180 49.71 9.38 1.99
C GLU A 180 48.85 10.59 2.35
N GLN A 181 47.80 10.85 1.58
CA GLN A 181 46.99 12.05 1.67
C GLN A 181 45.83 11.95 2.66
N LYS A 182 45.22 10.77 2.80
CA LYS A 182 43.97 10.59 3.57
C LYS A 182 44.17 9.85 4.89
N MET A 183 45.25 9.10 5.06
CA MET A 183 45.44 8.21 6.22
C MET A 183 46.55 8.68 7.16
N SER A 184 46.31 8.56 8.47
CA SER A 184 47.34 8.75 9.50
C SER A 184 48.45 7.69 9.37
N SER A 185 49.67 8.03 9.84
CA SER A 185 50.82 7.10 9.81
C SER A 185 50.51 5.75 10.47
N GLN A 186 49.80 5.77 11.60
CA GLN A 186 49.44 4.55 12.33
C GLN A 186 48.45 3.68 11.54
N THR A 187 47.39 4.27 10.98
CA THR A 187 46.40 3.51 10.23
C THR A 187 46.98 3.00 8.91
N ARG A 188 47.81 3.79 8.23
CA ARG A 188 48.57 3.39 7.03
C ARG A 188 49.42 2.14 7.30
N GLN A 189 50.18 2.12 8.39
CA GLN A 189 51.01 0.98 8.76
C GLN A 189 50.17 -0.28 9.03
N LYS A 190 49.03 -0.13 9.71
CA LYS A 190 48.09 -1.24 9.98
C LYS A 190 47.52 -1.83 8.69
N LEU A 191 47.04 -0.98 7.77
CA LEU A 191 46.48 -1.43 6.49
C LEU A 191 47.55 -2.13 5.63
N ARG A 192 48.73 -1.51 5.46
CA ARG A 192 49.83 -2.14 4.69
C ARG A 192 50.26 -3.49 5.27
N ARG A 193 50.34 -3.60 6.61
CA ARG A 193 50.66 -4.88 7.27
C ARG A 193 49.58 -5.91 6.98
N PHE A 194 48.31 -5.54 7.06
CA PHE A 194 47.21 -6.47 6.86
C PHE A 194 47.06 -6.93 5.41
N LEU A 195 47.19 -6.03 4.43
CA LEU A 195 47.13 -6.42 3.01
C LEU A 195 48.19 -7.51 2.71
N ARG A 196 49.42 -7.35 3.23
CA ARG A 196 50.46 -8.41 3.14
C ARG A 196 50.07 -9.73 3.82
N LYS A 197 49.24 -9.70 4.87
CA LYS A 197 48.76 -10.92 5.53
C LYS A 197 47.68 -11.63 4.72
N LEU A 198 46.86 -10.89 3.97
CA LEU A 198 45.89 -11.46 3.03
C LEU A 198 46.60 -12.16 1.87
N ASP A 199 47.72 -11.62 1.42
CA ASP A 199 48.54 -12.22 0.35
C ASP A 199 49.38 -13.41 0.85
N GLY A 200 49.49 -13.61 2.17
CA GLY A 200 50.27 -14.67 2.81
C GLY A 200 49.41 -15.80 3.36
N ASP A 201 50.06 -16.88 3.82
CA ASP A 201 49.39 -18.06 4.41
C ASP A 201 49.13 -17.90 5.93
N GLU A 202 48.63 -16.74 6.34
CA GLU A 202 48.33 -16.43 7.77
C GLU A 202 46.88 -16.79 8.17
N GLY A 203 46.16 -17.54 7.33
CA GLY A 203 44.79 -17.99 7.57
C GLY A 203 43.71 -16.90 7.40
N TYR A 204 44.08 -15.67 7.03
CA TYR A 204 43.15 -14.59 6.74
C TYR A 204 42.78 -14.57 5.26
N ARG A 205 41.49 -14.43 4.96
CA ARG A 205 41.02 -14.23 3.57
C ARG A 205 39.81 -13.32 3.50
N ILE A 206 39.66 -12.61 2.39
CA ILE A 206 38.42 -11.90 2.05
C ILE A 206 37.86 -12.54 0.78
N THR A 207 36.59 -12.94 0.82
CA THR A 207 35.87 -13.47 -0.34
C THR A 207 34.82 -12.48 -0.80
N MET A 208 34.63 -12.38 -2.12
CA MET A 208 33.50 -11.66 -2.70
C MET A 208 32.38 -12.67 -2.99
N ALA A 209 31.13 -12.28 -2.72
CA ALA A 209 29.99 -13.13 -3.02
C ALA A 209 29.86 -13.41 -4.53
N THR A 210 29.51 -14.65 -4.85
CA THR A 210 29.17 -15.12 -6.20
C THR A 210 27.71 -15.58 -6.23
N PRO A 211 27.11 -15.89 -7.39
CA PRO A 211 25.76 -16.45 -7.45
C PRO A 211 25.57 -17.70 -6.58
N GLU A 212 26.63 -18.48 -6.38
CA GLU A 212 26.62 -19.71 -5.56
C GLU A 212 26.75 -19.43 -4.07
N THR A 213 27.31 -18.28 -3.66
CA THR A 213 27.61 -17.98 -2.24
C THR A 213 26.80 -16.84 -1.65
N ILE A 214 26.11 -16.03 -2.45
CA ILE A 214 25.42 -14.82 -2.00
C ILE A 214 24.44 -15.08 -0.84
N ASP A 215 23.67 -16.18 -0.89
CA ASP A 215 22.75 -16.53 0.19
C ASP A 215 23.48 -16.82 1.51
N ARG A 216 24.61 -17.54 1.45
CA ARG A 216 25.47 -17.79 2.62
C ARG A 216 26.04 -16.47 3.14
N ASP A 217 26.56 -15.63 2.26
CA ASP A 217 27.30 -14.42 2.62
C ASP A 217 26.38 -13.35 3.22
N LEU A 218 25.17 -13.17 2.68
CA LEU A 218 24.14 -12.35 3.31
C LEU A 218 23.64 -12.94 4.62
N THR A 219 23.57 -14.26 4.75
CA THR A 219 23.21 -14.90 6.03
C THR A 219 24.24 -14.58 7.10
N ILE A 220 25.52 -14.69 6.81
CA ILE A 220 26.61 -14.28 7.72
C ILE A 220 26.44 -12.81 8.14
N LEU A 221 26.21 -11.91 7.19
CA LEU A 221 26.01 -10.49 7.48
C LEU A 221 24.83 -10.27 8.43
N PHE A 222 23.68 -10.88 8.15
CA PHE A 222 22.47 -10.68 8.95
C PHE A 222 22.51 -11.41 10.28
N ASP A 223 23.26 -12.50 10.44
CA ASP A 223 23.48 -13.17 11.71
C ASP A 223 24.28 -12.29 12.69
N PHE A 224 25.33 -11.63 12.20
CA PHE A 224 26.03 -10.63 12.98
C PHE A 224 25.15 -9.41 13.29
N TRP A 225 24.39 -8.94 12.29
CA TRP A 225 23.50 -7.79 12.49
C TRP A 225 22.40 -8.10 13.51
N ARG A 226 21.80 -9.29 13.46
CA ARG A 226 20.80 -9.78 14.42
C ARG A 226 21.38 -9.79 15.83
N THR A 227 22.55 -10.37 16.02
CA THR A 227 23.24 -10.43 17.32
C THR A 227 23.39 -9.03 17.93
N ARG A 228 23.79 -8.04 17.12
CA ARG A 228 24.03 -6.67 17.60
C ARG A 228 22.76 -5.88 17.90
N TRP A 229 21.70 -6.04 17.11
CA TRP A 229 20.56 -5.11 17.12
C TRP A 229 19.28 -5.66 17.74
N THR A 230 19.17 -6.97 17.97
CA THR A 230 17.93 -7.59 18.49
C THR A 230 17.56 -7.04 19.86
N GLU A 231 18.52 -6.94 20.78
CA GLU A 231 18.28 -6.44 22.14
C GLU A 231 17.72 -5.00 22.13
N ARG A 232 18.23 -4.15 21.24
CA ARG A 232 17.84 -2.73 21.14
C ARG A 232 16.56 -2.50 20.34
N LYS A 233 16.29 -3.29 19.29
CA LYS A 233 15.17 -3.06 18.35
C LYS A 233 13.96 -3.95 18.62
N GLY A 234 14.14 -5.04 19.36
CA GLY A 234 13.15 -6.10 19.54
C GLY A 234 13.19 -7.12 18.39
N PRO A 235 12.84 -8.40 18.66
CA PRO A 235 13.01 -9.51 17.71
C PRO A 235 12.16 -9.32 16.43
N GLU A 236 10.87 -9.03 16.57
CA GLU A 236 9.96 -8.88 15.43
C GLU A 236 10.35 -7.73 14.50
N ARG A 237 10.82 -6.62 15.06
CA ARG A 237 11.27 -5.47 14.27
C ARG A 237 12.58 -5.78 13.56
N THR A 238 13.48 -6.52 14.23
CA THR A 238 14.76 -6.93 13.67
C THR A 238 14.55 -7.83 12.45
N GLU A 239 13.74 -8.87 12.56
CA GLU A 239 13.46 -9.78 11.43
C GLU A 239 12.77 -9.07 10.25
N ARG A 240 11.83 -8.16 10.52
CA ARG A 240 11.21 -7.36 9.44
C ARG A 240 12.23 -6.51 8.69
N LEU A 241 13.18 -5.89 9.40
CA LEU A 241 14.25 -5.10 8.78
C LEU A 241 15.22 -5.98 8.00
N ILE A 242 15.59 -7.14 8.54
CA ILE A 242 16.44 -8.13 7.85
C ILE A 242 15.77 -8.57 6.55
N ASN A 243 14.51 -9.00 6.59
CA ASN A 243 13.82 -9.52 5.40
C ASN A 243 13.69 -8.47 4.29
N SER A 244 13.23 -7.26 4.64
CA SER A 244 13.09 -6.17 3.66
C SER A 244 14.44 -5.68 3.12
N THR A 245 15.49 -5.68 3.94
CA THR A 245 16.84 -5.31 3.48
C THR A 245 17.45 -6.39 2.61
N ARG A 246 17.30 -7.67 2.97
CA ARG A 246 17.77 -8.81 2.18
C ARG A 246 17.14 -8.82 0.80
N GLU A 247 15.83 -8.60 0.71
CA GLU A 247 15.11 -8.52 -0.58
C GLU A 247 15.71 -7.43 -1.47
N MET A 248 15.87 -6.21 -0.95
CA MET A 248 16.49 -5.10 -1.68
C MET A 248 17.94 -5.39 -2.10
N LEU A 249 18.76 -5.96 -1.21
CA LEU A 249 20.15 -6.31 -1.54
C LEU A 249 20.19 -7.40 -2.62
N MET A 250 19.30 -8.38 -2.60
CA MET A 250 19.24 -9.41 -3.64
C MET A 250 18.85 -8.83 -5.00
N ASP A 251 17.99 -7.81 -5.04
CA ASP A 251 17.68 -7.11 -6.29
C ASP A 251 18.89 -6.30 -6.79
N CYS A 252 19.64 -5.64 -5.90
CA CYS A 252 20.94 -5.04 -6.24
C CYS A 252 21.95 -6.08 -6.75
N PHE A 253 21.98 -7.29 -6.18
CA PHE A 253 22.89 -8.34 -6.63
C PHE A 253 22.55 -8.84 -8.03
N LYS A 254 21.26 -9.10 -8.30
CA LYS A 254 20.77 -9.52 -9.63
C LYS A 254 21.04 -8.48 -10.71
N SER A 255 21.00 -7.20 -10.35
CA SER A 255 21.30 -6.09 -11.27
C SER A 255 22.79 -5.76 -11.38
N GLY A 256 23.66 -6.49 -10.66
CA GLY A 256 25.11 -6.31 -10.71
C GLY A 256 25.61 -5.07 -9.95
N THR A 257 24.80 -4.52 -9.05
CA THR A 257 25.13 -3.32 -8.25
C THR A 257 25.33 -3.63 -6.77
N LEU A 258 25.69 -4.87 -6.42
CA LEU A 258 26.01 -5.27 -5.05
C LEU A 258 27.32 -6.04 -4.97
N ASP A 259 28.21 -5.58 -4.09
CA ASP A 259 29.36 -6.32 -3.62
C ASP A 259 29.17 -6.72 -2.14
N VAL A 260 29.39 -8.00 -1.83
CA VAL A 260 29.34 -8.53 -0.45
C VAL A 260 30.67 -9.18 -0.11
N PRO A 261 31.65 -8.39 0.42
CA PRO A 261 32.89 -8.94 0.93
C PRO A 261 32.69 -9.56 2.31
N VAL A 262 33.21 -10.77 2.51
CA VAL A 262 33.24 -11.46 3.79
C VAL A 262 34.68 -11.68 4.21
N PHE A 263 35.02 -11.27 5.43
CA PHE A 263 36.34 -11.45 6.03
C PHE A 263 36.36 -12.69 6.92
N TRP A 264 37.36 -13.54 6.75
CA TRP A 264 37.48 -14.83 7.40
C TRP A 264 38.82 -15.01 8.11
N PHE A 265 38.83 -15.86 9.14
CA PHE A 265 40.01 -16.50 9.69
C PHE A 265 39.79 -18.01 9.73
N GLY A 266 40.51 -18.74 8.88
CA GLY A 266 40.19 -20.13 8.55
C GLY A 266 38.76 -20.24 8.00
N GLU A 267 37.92 -21.03 8.65
CA GLU A 267 36.50 -21.21 8.32
C GLU A 267 35.57 -20.28 9.12
N GLN A 268 36.10 -19.51 10.09
CA GLN A 268 35.30 -18.60 10.90
C GLN A 268 35.10 -17.26 10.16
N PRO A 269 33.85 -16.84 9.87
CA PRO A 269 33.61 -15.49 9.40
C PRO A 269 33.82 -14.51 10.56
N LEU A 270 34.48 -13.39 10.29
CA LEU A 270 34.77 -12.32 11.25
C LEU A 270 33.95 -11.05 10.98
N GLY A 271 33.46 -10.89 9.75
CA GLY A 271 32.52 -9.84 9.38
C GLY A 271 32.22 -9.80 7.90
N ALA A 272 31.19 -9.05 7.55
CA ALA A 272 30.75 -8.84 6.18
C ALA A 272 30.27 -7.40 5.99
N LEU A 273 30.43 -6.87 4.78
CA LEU A 273 29.80 -5.64 4.32
C LEU A 273 28.81 -5.96 3.21
N ALA A 274 27.84 -5.09 3.00
CA ALA A 274 27.12 -4.98 1.75
C ALA A 274 27.35 -3.58 1.19
N ASN A 275 28.01 -3.54 0.04
CA ASN A 275 28.35 -2.32 -0.68
C ASN A 275 27.53 -2.24 -1.95
N ILE A 276 26.77 -1.17 -2.11
CA ILE A 276 26.02 -0.88 -3.32
C ILE A 276 26.96 -0.14 -4.30
N ILE A 277 26.96 -0.57 -5.56
CA ILE A 277 27.90 -0.07 -6.56
C ILE A 277 27.18 0.85 -7.55
N ASP A 278 27.65 2.08 -7.67
CA ASP A 278 27.22 3.04 -8.69
C ASP A 278 28.30 3.17 -9.76
N HIS A 279 28.19 2.35 -10.81
CA HIS A 279 29.15 2.35 -11.92
C HIS A 279 29.15 3.69 -12.69
N PRO A 280 28.00 4.29 -13.07
CA PRO A 280 27.98 5.57 -13.76
C PRO A 280 28.63 6.70 -12.96
N LYS A 281 28.41 6.77 -11.64
CA LYS A 281 29.01 7.80 -10.77
C LYS A 281 30.36 7.39 -10.19
N LYS A 282 30.86 6.20 -10.51
CA LYS A 282 32.12 5.65 -9.99
C LYS A 282 32.20 5.77 -8.46
N THR A 283 31.12 5.37 -7.78
CA THR A 283 30.98 5.45 -6.33
C THR A 283 30.65 4.08 -5.73
N ILE A 284 31.32 3.72 -4.65
CA ILE A 284 30.94 2.59 -3.79
C ILE A 284 30.20 3.16 -2.59
N LEU A 285 28.99 2.67 -2.32
CA LEU A 285 28.15 3.09 -1.20
C LEU A 285 28.10 1.97 -0.16
N PHE A 286 28.72 2.18 0.99
CA PHE A 286 28.67 1.26 2.10
C PHE A 286 27.30 1.30 2.78
N TYR A 287 26.49 0.26 2.55
CA TYR A 287 25.08 0.25 2.99
C TYR A 287 24.90 -0.33 4.39
N ILE A 288 25.46 -1.50 4.67
CA ILE A 288 25.30 -2.18 5.96
C ILE A 288 26.49 -3.09 6.28
N THR A 289 26.76 -3.28 7.57
CA THR A 289 27.80 -4.20 8.07
C THR A 289 27.27 -5.10 9.18
N GLY A 290 27.83 -6.31 9.24
CA GLY A 290 27.80 -7.18 10.41
C GLY A 290 29.22 -7.65 10.72
N ARG A 291 29.59 -7.77 12.00
CA ARG A 291 30.90 -8.30 12.43
C ARG A 291 30.81 -9.04 13.75
N ASP A 292 31.79 -9.88 14.00
CA ASP A 292 32.04 -10.44 15.32
C ASP A 292 32.50 -9.34 16.28
N GLU A 293 31.71 -9.06 17.32
CA GLU A 293 32.05 -8.03 18.31
C GLU A 293 33.13 -8.48 19.28
N ASN A 294 33.39 -9.78 19.40
CA ASN A 294 34.42 -10.33 20.29
C ASN A 294 35.81 -10.31 19.63
N TRP A 295 35.87 -10.25 18.29
CA TRP A 295 37.14 -10.20 17.55
C TRP A 295 37.68 -8.77 17.41
N LYS A 296 38.84 -8.48 18.01
CA LYS A 296 39.43 -7.12 18.00
C LYS A 296 40.64 -6.94 17.08
N THR A 297 41.44 -7.99 16.85
CA THR A 297 42.72 -7.88 16.14
C THR A 297 42.91 -9.01 15.12
N PRO A 298 43.03 -8.70 13.81
CA PRO A 298 42.83 -7.38 13.22
C PRO A 298 41.34 -6.97 13.30
N SER A 299 41.06 -5.67 13.38
CA SER A 299 39.68 -5.16 13.50
C SER A 299 38.88 -5.44 12.22
N PRO A 300 37.82 -6.27 12.24
CA PRO A 300 37.14 -6.69 11.00
C PRO A 300 36.64 -5.52 10.15
N GLY A 301 36.05 -4.50 10.78
CA GLY A 301 35.57 -3.30 10.07
C GLY A 301 36.69 -2.50 9.42
N LEU A 302 37.80 -2.27 10.14
CA LEU A 302 38.94 -1.53 9.57
C LEU A 302 39.53 -2.26 8.36
N MET A 303 39.61 -3.59 8.45
CA MET A 303 40.18 -4.43 7.40
C MET A 303 39.28 -4.52 6.16
N LEU A 304 37.98 -4.75 6.35
CA LEU A 304 37.02 -4.82 5.25
C LEU A 304 36.93 -3.50 4.50
N HIS A 305 36.75 -2.37 5.19
CA HIS A 305 36.70 -1.06 4.54
C HIS A 305 38.03 -0.72 3.84
N GLY A 306 39.17 -0.98 4.49
CA GLY A 306 40.48 -0.75 3.89
C GLY A 306 40.69 -1.56 2.61
N TYR A 307 40.30 -2.84 2.61
CA TYR A 307 40.32 -3.71 1.43
C TYR A 307 39.40 -3.20 0.32
N CYS A 308 38.16 -2.82 0.66
CA CYS A 308 37.20 -2.33 -0.33
C CYS A 308 37.66 -1.02 -0.96
N ILE A 309 38.24 -0.10 -0.17
CA ILE A 309 38.79 1.16 -0.69
C ILE A 309 40.00 0.89 -1.59
N HIS A 310 40.88 -0.03 -1.21
CA HIS A 310 42.02 -0.42 -2.05
C HIS A 310 41.55 -0.91 -3.42
N ARG A 311 40.65 -1.90 -3.43
CA ARG A 311 40.07 -2.45 -4.65
C ARG A 311 39.31 -1.39 -5.45
N ALA A 312 38.55 -0.50 -4.80
CA ALA A 312 37.84 0.59 -5.47
C ALA A 312 38.81 1.49 -6.26
N ILE A 313 39.96 1.83 -5.69
CA ILE A 313 41.00 2.62 -6.35
C ILE A 313 41.57 1.85 -7.55
N GLU A 314 41.88 0.56 -7.39
CA GLU A 314 42.37 -0.29 -8.48
C GLU A 314 41.36 -0.39 -9.64
N ASP A 315 40.06 -0.45 -9.32
CA ASP A 315 38.95 -0.50 -10.28
C ASP A 315 38.56 0.89 -10.85
N GLY A 316 39.29 1.94 -10.46
CA GLY A 316 39.11 3.31 -10.96
C GLY A 316 37.84 4.02 -10.46
N PHE A 317 37.33 3.62 -9.28
CA PHE A 317 36.29 4.36 -8.57
C PHE A 317 36.85 5.67 -7.99
N ARG A 318 35.97 6.66 -7.86
CA ARG A 318 36.32 8.02 -7.43
C ARG A 318 35.87 8.34 -6.02
N PHE A 319 34.89 7.61 -5.50
CA PHE A 319 34.33 7.86 -4.18
C PHE A 319 34.03 6.56 -3.44
N TYR A 320 34.29 6.58 -2.13
CA TYR A 320 33.78 5.60 -1.18
C TYR A 320 32.89 6.33 -0.18
N ASP A 321 31.59 6.11 -0.26
CA ASP A 321 30.56 6.80 0.50
C ASP A 321 30.11 5.91 1.66
N PHE A 322 30.24 6.40 2.90
CA PHE A 322 29.81 5.69 4.10
C PHE A 322 28.33 5.90 4.43
N LEU A 323 27.60 6.59 3.57
CA LEU A 323 26.21 6.97 3.74
C LEU A 323 25.97 7.71 5.07
N ARG A 324 24.72 7.76 5.52
CA ARG A 324 24.33 8.60 6.66
C ARG A 324 24.99 8.19 7.97
N GLY A 325 25.18 9.18 8.82
CA GLY A 325 25.70 9.06 10.17
C GLY A 325 27.17 9.45 10.25
N ASN A 326 27.49 10.30 11.23
CA ASN A 326 28.85 10.75 11.55
C ASN A 326 29.54 9.83 12.58
N GLU A 327 29.40 8.50 12.46
CA GLU A 327 30.10 7.59 13.37
C GLU A 327 31.62 7.80 13.31
N PRO A 328 32.32 7.95 14.46
CA PRO A 328 33.74 8.32 14.48
C PRO A 328 34.68 7.43 13.67
N TYR A 329 34.35 6.14 13.53
CA TYR A 329 35.19 5.20 12.78
C TYR A 329 35.25 5.50 11.27
N LYS A 330 34.23 6.15 10.70
CA LYS A 330 34.18 6.51 9.27
C LYS A 330 35.28 7.52 8.91
N TYR A 331 35.56 8.45 9.83
CA TYR A 331 36.59 9.48 9.65
C TYR A 331 38.03 8.96 9.73
N VAL A 332 38.23 7.75 10.27
CA VAL A 332 39.55 7.07 10.27
C VAL A 332 40.05 6.81 8.84
N PHE A 333 39.15 6.83 7.85
CA PHE A 333 39.45 6.68 6.42
C PHE A 333 39.64 8.02 5.68
N GLY A 334 39.74 9.14 6.39
CA GLY A 334 39.93 10.45 5.77
C GLY A 334 38.69 10.96 5.02
N ALA A 335 37.50 10.66 5.56
CA ALA A 335 36.22 11.07 5.00
C ALA A 335 35.95 12.56 5.24
N ASP A 336 35.47 13.23 4.19
CA ASP A 336 34.92 14.57 4.20
C ASP A 336 33.40 14.49 4.42
N GLU A 337 32.76 15.56 4.89
CA GLU A 337 31.31 15.56 5.16
C GLU A 337 30.50 16.09 3.98
N ARG A 338 29.51 15.32 3.56
CA ARG A 338 28.38 15.77 2.75
C ARG A 338 27.15 15.91 3.64
N ARG A 339 26.26 16.85 3.31
CA ARG A 339 24.99 17.01 4.03
C ARG A 339 23.78 16.68 3.16
N ILE A 340 22.80 16.06 3.78
CA ILE A 340 21.44 15.88 3.26
C ILE A 340 20.47 16.63 4.16
N SER A 341 19.25 16.85 3.67
CA SER A 341 18.26 17.63 4.38
C SER A 341 16.96 16.88 4.64
N TYR A 342 16.27 17.32 5.68
CA TYR A 342 14.96 16.81 6.07
C TYR A 342 14.00 17.97 6.24
N THR A 343 13.03 18.02 5.34
CA THR A 343 12.00 19.07 5.36
C THR A 343 10.63 18.43 5.38
N LEU A 344 9.87 18.72 6.42
CA LEU A 344 8.46 18.33 6.50
C LEU A 344 7.61 19.54 6.15
N PHE A 345 6.84 19.42 5.08
CA PHE A 345 5.72 20.29 4.80
C PHE A 345 4.45 19.69 5.39
N ARG A 346 3.61 20.53 5.97
CA ARG A 346 2.29 20.15 6.46
C ARG A 346 1.26 21.22 6.16
N THR A 347 0.03 20.80 5.94
CA THR A 347 -1.11 21.72 5.90
C THR A 347 -1.33 22.33 7.29
N ARG A 348 -1.76 23.59 7.32
CA ARG A 348 -1.94 24.32 8.58
C ARG A 348 -3.15 23.85 9.38
N ASP A 349 -4.18 23.36 8.70
CA ASP A 349 -5.41 22.83 9.31
C ASP A 349 -5.32 21.34 9.65
N GLY A 350 -4.21 20.68 9.31
CA GLY A 350 -3.99 19.25 9.53
C GLY A 350 -4.82 18.34 8.63
N ARG A 351 -5.55 18.87 7.65
CA ARG A 351 -6.34 18.10 6.69
C ARG A 351 -5.63 18.04 5.34
N ASN A 352 -6.05 17.13 4.49
CA ASN A 352 -5.57 17.15 3.11
C ASN A 352 -5.91 18.49 2.47
N LEU A 353 -5.02 19.01 1.62
CA LEU A 353 -5.35 20.15 0.77
C LEU A 353 -6.67 19.91 0.03
N GLY A 354 -7.53 20.92 0.00
CA GLY A 354 -8.89 20.81 -0.56
C GLY A 354 -9.90 20.09 0.34
N GLY A 355 -9.50 19.59 1.52
CA GLY A 355 -10.39 18.93 2.47
C GLY A 355 -10.86 17.53 2.05
N VAL A 356 -10.26 16.95 1.01
CA VAL A 356 -10.64 15.67 0.41
C VAL A 356 -9.43 14.75 0.24
N LEU A 357 -9.68 13.45 0.04
CA LEU A 357 -8.64 12.47 -0.21
C LEU A 357 -7.89 12.75 -1.53
N HIS A 358 -6.64 12.30 -1.60
CA HIS A 358 -5.93 12.20 -2.86
C HIS A 358 -6.68 11.23 -3.80
N PRO A 359 -6.87 11.53 -5.10
CA PRO A 359 -7.59 10.62 -6.00
C PRO A 359 -7.05 9.18 -6.00
N ARG A 360 -5.72 9.03 -5.96
CA ARG A 360 -5.02 7.73 -5.84
C ARG A 360 -5.23 6.98 -4.51
N SER A 361 -5.74 7.63 -3.47
CA SER A 361 -6.02 6.98 -2.17
C SER A 361 -7.47 6.53 -2.02
N VAL A 362 -8.41 7.07 -2.80
CA VAL A 362 -9.86 6.79 -2.69
C VAL A 362 -10.16 5.30 -2.70
N LYS A 363 -9.63 4.54 -3.67
CA LYS A 363 -9.83 3.08 -3.75
C LYS A 363 -9.35 2.36 -2.49
N TYR A 364 -8.13 2.68 -2.03
CA TYR A 364 -7.56 2.09 -0.83
C TYR A 364 -8.40 2.41 0.41
N VAL A 365 -8.83 3.66 0.57
CA VAL A 365 -9.66 4.09 1.71
C VAL A 365 -11.03 3.41 1.69
N TYR A 366 -11.63 3.24 0.51
CA TYR A 366 -12.86 2.47 0.34
C TYR A 366 -12.68 1.00 0.75
N GLU A 367 -11.58 0.35 0.36
CA GLU A 367 -11.27 -1.03 0.78
C GLU A 367 -11.11 -1.14 2.30
N GLN A 368 -10.51 -0.13 2.96
CA GLN A 368 -10.45 -0.08 4.42
C GLN A 368 -11.84 0.08 5.05
N ALA A 369 -12.72 0.90 4.47
CA ALA A 369 -14.09 1.07 4.95
C ALA A 369 -14.89 -0.25 4.88
N LEU A 370 -14.74 -1.00 3.78
CA LEU A 370 -15.33 -2.33 3.64
C LEU A 370 -14.82 -3.30 4.73
N GLU A 371 -13.53 -3.27 5.02
CA GLU A 371 -12.95 -4.13 6.04
C GLU A 371 -13.46 -3.78 7.45
N MET A 372 -13.56 -2.48 7.77
CA MET A 372 -14.18 -2.00 9.02
C MET A 372 -15.64 -2.46 9.12
N TYR A 373 -16.40 -2.37 8.03
CA TYR A 373 -17.79 -2.83 7.98
C TYR A 373 -17.89 -4.34 8.25
N ARG A 374 -17.05 -5.17 7.62
CA ARG A 374 -17.01 -6.63 7.85
C ARG A 374 -16.67 -7.01 9.28
N LYS A 375 -15.78 -6.26 9.93
CA LYS A 375 -15.40 -6.44 11.34
C LYS A 375 -16.48 -5.98 12.33
N GLY A 376 -17.56 -5.38 11.84
CA GLY A 376 -18.63 -4.83 12.67
C GLY A 376 -18.33 -3.45 13.25
N GLU A 377 -17.23 -2.80 12.84
CA GLU A 377 -16.84 -1.44 13.24
C GLU A 377 -17.69 -0.38 12.49
N LYS A 378 -19.02 -0.53 12.55
CA LYS A 378 -20.00 0.20 11.71
C LYS A 378 -19.89 1.72 11.81
N GLY A 379 -19.58 2.26 13.00
CA GLY A 379 -19.39 3.70 13.19
C GLY A 379 -18.18 4.25 12.44
N LYS A 380 -17.05 3.53 12.46
CA LYS A 380 -15.86 3.94 11.69
C LYS A 380 -16.09 3.79 10.19
N ALA A 381 -16.72 2.69 9.77
CA ALA A 381 -17.04 2.46 8.37
C ALA A 381 -17.90 3.61 7.78
N GLU A 382 -18.89 4.12 8.54
CA GLU A 382 -19.71 5.26 8.12
C GLU A 382 -18.88 6.53 7.89
N ILE A 383 -17.99 6.87 8.83
CA ILE A 383 -17.10 8.03 8.72
C ILE A 383 -16.26 7.91 7.44
N VAL A 384 -15.67 6.74 7.20
CA VAL A 384 -14.77 6.52 6.08
C VAL A 384 -15.53 6.46 4.74
N PHE A 385 -16.71 5.84 4.66
CA PHE A 385 -17.54 5.91 3.45
C PHE A 385 -17.96 7.34 3.13
N THR A 386 -18.31 8.13 4.15
CA THR A 386 -18.62 9.56 3.98
C THR A 386 -17.42 10.32 3.43
N GLN A 387 -16.22 10.05 3.96
CA GLN A 387 -14.99 10.65 3.47
C GLN A 387 -14.69 10.28 2.00
N VAL A 388 -14.93 9.03 1.61
CA VAL A 388 -14.82 8.58 0.22
C VAL A 388 -15.77 9.38 -0.68
N LEU A 389 -17.02 9.59 -0.26
CA LEU A 389 -18.01 10.34 -1.04
C LEU A 389 -17.74 11.83 -1.13
N GLN A 390 -17.17 12.44 -0.08
CA GLN A 390 -16.68 13.82 -0.15
C GLN A 390 -15.59 13.98 -1.21
N SER A 391 -14.77 12.95 -1.39
CA SER A 391 -13.63 12.96 -2.32
C SER A 391 -13.99 12.50 -3.73
N SER A 392 -14.98 11.62 -3.85
CA SER A 392 -15.49 11.06 -5.09
C SER A 392 -17.02 10.97 -5.02
N PRO A 393 -17.74 12.09 -5.26
CA PRO A 393 -19.20 12.09 -5.30
C PRO A 393 -19.71 11.09 -6.33
N GLY A 394 -20.75 10.30 -5.99
CA GLY A 394 -21.27 9.25 -6.85
C GLY A 394 -20.47 7.93 -6.81
N HIS A 395 -19.55 7.75 -5.85
CA HIS A 395 -18.86 6.46 -5.66
C HIS A 395 -19.85 5.38 -5.19
N VAL A 396 -20.40 4.64 -6.15
CA VAL A 396 -21.46 3.61 -5.99
C VAL A 396 -21.20 2.68 -4.81
N GLY A 397 -19.98 2.15 -4.69
CA GLY A 397 -19.66 1.21 -3.61
C GLY A 397 -19.73 1.81 -2.21
N ALA A 398 -19.46 3.12 -2.06
CA ALA A 398 -19.47 3.80 -0.77
C ALA A 398 -20.89 4.25 -0.40
N GLU A 399 -21.66 4.73 -1.39
CA GLU A 399 -23.10 4.99 -1.23
C GLU A 399 -23.85 3.70 -0.83
N PHE A 400 -23.53 2.57 -1.48
CA PHE A 400 -24.08 1.27 -1.10
C PHE A 400 -23.67 0.85 0.32
N GLY A 401 -22.42 1.11 0.72
CA GLY A 401 -21.95 0.89 2.09
C GLY A 401 -22.75 1.69 3.13
N LEU A 402 -23.03 2.97 2.86
CA LEU A 402 -23.88 3.81 3.71
C LEU A 402 -25.34 3.34 3.74
N ALA A 403 -25.90 2.91 2.61
CA ALA A 403 -27.25 2.35 2.56
C ALA A 403 -27.38 1.06 3.39
N ASN A 404 -26.36 0.19 3.36
CA ASN A 404 -26.30 -0.99 4.24
C ASN A 404 -26.24 -0.61 5.73
N LEU A 405 -25.50 0.45 6.08
CA LEU A 405 -25.47 0.97 7.45
C LEU A 405 -26.83 1.55 7.91
N LEU A 406 -27.59 2.19 7.01
CA LEU A 406 -28.96 2.63 7.29
C LEU A 406 -29.88 1.45 7.56
N PHE A 407 -29.82 0.41 6.71
CA PHE A 407 -30.57 -0.83 6.89
C PHE A 407 -30.26 -1.48 8.23
N ASP A 408 -28.98 -1.61 8.57
CA ASP A 408 -28.50 -2.21 9.82
C ASP A 408 -28.95 -1.46 11.08
N ARG A 409 -29.25 -0.16 10.97
CA ARG A 409 -29.78 0.69 12.05
C ARG A 409 -31.30 0.66 12.13
N GLY A 410 -31.98 -0.08 11.25
CA GLY A 410 -33.43 -0.12 11.15
C GLY A 410 -34.04 1.12 10.49
N LYS A 411 -33.24 2.01 9.89
CA LYS A 411 -33.70 3.17 9.12
C LYS A 411 -34.13 2.72 7.72
N LEU A 412 -35.08 1.80 7.66
CA LEU A 412 -35.43 1.05 6.45
C LEU A 412 -35.97 1.95 5.33
N THR A 413 -36.74 2.99 5.65
CA THR A 413 -37.25 3.95 4.65
C THR A 413 -36.13 4.76 3.98
N GLU A 414 -35.14 5.19 4.77
CA GLU A 414 -33.96 5.91 4.24
C GLU A 414 -33.11 4.96 3.38
N ALA A 415 -32.93 3.71 3.83
CA ALA A 415 -32.20 2.69 3.08
C ALA A 415 -32.90 2.35 1.75
N LEU A 416 -34.23 2.23 1.75
CA LEU A 416 -35.04 1.98 0.55
C LEU A 416 -34.79 3.06 -0.51
N ALA A 417 -34.94 4.33 -0.12
CA ALA A 417 -34.72 5.46 -1.02
C ALA A 417 -33.27 5.49 -1.55
N ALA A 418 -32.29 5.17 -0.71
CA ALA A 418 -30.89 5.11 -1.11
C ALA A 418 -30.62 4.00 -2.15
N TYR A 419 -31.16 2.79 -1.95
CA TYR A 419 -31.01 1.68 -2.91
C TYR A 419 -31.72 1.95 -4.24
N GLN A 420 -32.91 2.56 -4.23
CA GLN A 420 -33.62 2.96 -5.44
C GLN A 420 -32.80 3.99 -6.24
N SER A 421 -32.34 5.05 -5.57
CA SER A 421 -31.49 6.07 -6.20
C SER A 421 -30.18 5.51 -6.77
N LEU A 422 -29.63 4.46 -6.16
CA LEU A 422 -28.45 3.76 -6.68
C LEU A 422 -28.76 2.96 -7.95
N LEU A 423 -29.87 2.23 -7.98
CA LEU A 423 -30.28 1.43 -9.14
C LEU A 423 -30.71 2.28 -10.34
N GLU A 424 -31.26 3.47 -10.11
CA GLU A 424 -31.57 4.42 -11.19
C GLU A 424 -30.32 4.91 -11.94
N ARG A 425 -29.18 5.00 -11.24
CA ARG A 425 -27.92 5.57 -11.76
C ARG A 425 -26.90 4.52 -12.20
N THR A 426 -27.14 3.25 -11.93
CA THR A 426 -26.20 2.17 -12.19
C THR A 426 -26.88 1.07 -12.99
N ALA A 427 -26.15 0.43 -13.90
CA ALA A 427 -26.64 -0.75 -14.60
C ALA A 427 -26.77 -1.91 -13.59
N GLU A 428 -27.96 -2.02 -13.00
CA GLU A 428 -28.48 -3.04 -12.08
C GLU A 428 -27.43 -3.98 -11.44
N PRO A 429 -26.60 -3.49 -10.51
CA PRO A 429 -25.74 -4.36 -9.73
C PRO A 429 -26.62 -5.25 -8.83
N LEU A 430 -26.63 -6.55 -9.13
CA LEU A 430 -27.35 -7.61 -8.39
C LEU A 430 -27.30 -7.46 -6.85
N PRO A 431 -26.16 -7.15 -6.21
CA PRO A 431 -26.11 -6.95 -4.75
C PRO A 431 -27.00 -5.81 -4.24
N ILE A 432 -27.18 -4.74 -5.01
CA ILE A 432 -28.03 -3.60 -4.64
C ILE A 432 -29.51 -3.97 -4.80
N ALA A 433 -29.87 -4.66 -5.88
CA ALA A 433 -31.24 -5.14 -6.11
C ALA A 433 -31.69 -6.13 -5.03
N LEU A 434 -30.82 -7.05 -4.61
CA LEU A 434 -31.11 -7.96 -3.49
C LEU A 434 -31.37 -7.20 -2.18
N ARG A 435 -30.56 -6.18 -1.87
CA ARG A 435 -30.76 -5.35 -0.68
C ARG A 435 -32.01 -4.48 -0.76
N LEU A 436 -32.38 -4.00 -1.94
CA LEU A 436 -33.65 -3.31 -2.16
C LEU A 436 -34.83 -4.22 -1.80
N GLY A 437 -34.85 -5.44 -2.36
CA GLY A 437 -35.89 -6.43 -2.08
C GLY A 437 -35.95 -6.81 -0.60
N ASP A 438 -34.80 -6.98 0.06
CA ASP A 438 -34.73 -7.25 1.50
C ASP A 438 -35.32 -6.10 2.33
N THR A 439 -35.07 -4.87 1.90
CA THR A 439 -35.60 -3.67 2.55
C THR A 439 -37.11 -3.56 2.36
N GLN A 440 -37.63 -3.87 1.18
CA GLN A 440 -39.07 -3.92 0.91
C GLN A 440 -39.77 -4.98 1.75
N LEU A 441 -39.21 -6.19 1.86
CA LEU A 441 -39.72 -7.23 2.76
C LEU A 441 -39.76 -6.77 4.22
N ALA A 442 -38.68 -6.15 4.70
CA ALA A 442 -38.59 -5.64 6.08
C ALA A 442 -39.62 -4.52 6.35
N LEU A 443 -39.94 -3.70 5.33
CA LEU A 443 -40.99 -2.68 5.36
C LEU A 443 -42.40 -3.22 5.10
N LYS A 444 -42.55 -4.54 4.85
CA LYS A 444 -43.82 -5.19 4.47
C LYS A 444 -44.42 -4.69 3.15
N LEU A 445 -43.59 -4.14 2.27
CA LEU A 445 -43.94 -3.76 0.90
C LEU A 445 -43.88 -4.99 0.00
N TYR A 446 -44.74 -5.98 0.28
CA TYR A 446 -44.63 -7.31 -0.31
C TYR A 446 -44.90 -7.34 -1.82
N GLU A 447 -45.78 -6.48 -2.33
CA GLU A 447 -46.01 -6.31 -3.77
C GLU A 447 -44.72 -5.88 -4.50
N ASP A 448 -44.09 -4.80 -4.01
CA ASP A 448 -42.85 -4.28 -4.60
C ASP A 448 -41.68 -5.27 -4.46
N ALA A 449 -41.61 -5.98 -3.33
CA ALA A 449 -40.62 -7.03 -3.10
C ALA A 449 -40.76 -8.16 -4.12
N ALA A 450 -41.99 -8.64 -4.37
CA ALA A 450 -42.25 -9.69 -5.35
C ALA A 450 -41.77 -9.25 -6.75
N VAL A 451 -42.11 -8.03 -7.19
CA VAL A 451 -41.66 -7.49 -8.48
C VAL A 451 -40.14 -7.38 -8.55
N THR A 452 -39.51 -6.90 -7.49
CA THR A 452 -38.05 -6.72 -7.45
C THR A 452 -37.31 -8.05 -7.53
N PHE A 453 -37.74 -9.06 -6.75
CA PHE A 453 -37.12 -10.39 -6.78
C PHE A 453 -37.43 -11.16 -8.06
N HIS A 454 -38.62 -11.00 -8.64
CA HIS A 454 -38.96 -11.57 -9.93
C HIS A 454 -37.97 -11.12 -11.01
N ARG A 455 -37.73 -9.81 -11.12
CA ARG A 455 -36.77 -9.23 -12.06
C ARG A 455 -35.35 -9.77 -11.86
N ILE A 456 -34.92 -9.94 -10.60
CA ILE A 456 -33.63 -10.56 -10.30
C ILE A 456 -33.60 -12.02 -10.80
N GLY A 457 -34.67 -12.79 -10.57
CA GLY A 457 -34.77 -14.18 -10.99
C GLY A 457 -34.80 -14.36 -12.51
N GLU A 458 -35.37 -13.41 -13.26
CA GLU A 458 -35.33 -13.38 -14.72
C GLU A 458 -33.91 -13.13 -15.25
N GLN A 459 -33.19 -12.18 -14.63
CA GLN A 459 -31.85 -11.78 -15.08
C GLN A 459 -30.75 -12.74 -14.61
N ALA A 460 -30.90 -13.30 -13.42
CA ALA A 460 -29.93 -14.19 -12.80
C ALA A 460 -30.63 -15.43 -12.20
N PRO A 461 -31.05 -16.39 -13.05
CA PRO A 461 -31.81 -17.57 -12.61
C PRO A 461 -31.11 -18.43 -11.55
N HIS A 462 -29.78 -18.37 -11.49
CA HIS A 462 -28.96 -19.10 -10.51
C HIS A 462 -29.02 -18.51 -9.09
N VAL A 463 -29.56 -17.29 -8.92
CA VAL A 463 -29.68 -16.63 -7.62
C VAL A 463 -30.93 -17.15 -6.90
N VAL A 464 -30.84 -18.38 -6.38
CA VAL A 464 -31.96 -19.08 -5.72
C VAL A 464 -32.58 -18.26 -4.59
N GLN A 465 -31.75 -17.51 -3.86
CA GLN A 465 -32.20 -16.60 -2.81
C GLN A 465 -33.30 -15.63 -3.28
N ALA A 466 -33.19 -15.09 -4.50
CA ALA A 466 -34.17 -14.14 -5.01
C ALA A 466 -35.52 -14.81 -5.25
N ARG A 467 -35.54 -15.95 -5.94
CA ARG A 467 -36.76 -16.74 -6.20
C ARG A 467 -37.45 -17.17 -4.91
N TYR A 468 -36.69 -17.62 -3.91
CA TYR A 468 -37.26 -17.96 -2.61
C TYR A 468 -37.95 -16.74 -1.96
N LYS A 469 -37.28 -15.58 -1.99
CA LYS A 469 -37.80 -14.34 -1.40
C LYS A 469 -38.99 -13.77 -2.18
N GLU A 470 -39.07 -13.97 -3.50
CA GLU A 470 -40.27 -13.73 -4.31
C GLU A 470 -41.44 -14.59 -3.81
N GLY A 471 -41.23 -15.90 -3.65
CA GLY A 471 -42.24 -16.81 -3.10
C GLY A 471 -42.74 -16.36 -1.73
N VAL A 472 -41.85 -15.96 -0.83
CA VAL A 472 -42.21 -15.40 0.49
C VAL A 472 -43.08 -14.14 0.35
N ALA A 473 -42.72 -13.23 -0.55
CA ALA A 473 -43.50 -12.01 -0.81
C ALA A 473 -44.90 -12.31 -1.38
N LEU A 474 -45.00 -13.28 -2.29
CA LEU A 474 -46.27 -13.74 -2.87
C LEU A 474 -47.19 -14.41 -1.84
N ILE A 475 -46.63 -15.19 -0.92
CA ILE A 475 -47.38 -15.75 0.22
C ILE A 475 -47.97 -14.63 1.07
N ALA A 476 -47.16 -13.61 1.39
CA ALA A 476 -47.58 -12.49 2.21
C ALA A 476 -48.68 -11.63 1.55
N THR A 477 -48.74 -11.59 0.21
CA THR A 477 -49.81 -10.95 -0.58
C THR A 477 -50.99 -11.88 -0.91
N ARG A 478 -51.01 -13.12 -0.38
CA ARG A 478 -52.02 -14.15 -0.62
C ARG A 478 -52.14 -14.63 -2.07
N ARG A 479 -51.12 -14.43 -2.89
CA ARG A 479 -51.05 -14.97 -4.26
C ARG A 479 -50.51 -16.39 -4.24
N LEU A 480 -51.24 -17.28 -3.56
CA LEU A 480 -50.75 -18.62 -3.20
C LEU A 480 -50.39 -19.48 -4.42
N THR A 481 -51.20 -19.43 -5.49
CA THR A 481 -50.91 -20.20 -6.72
C THR A 481 -49.58 -19.76 -7.37
N GLN A 482 -49.33 -18.45 -7.46
CA GLN A 482 -48.07 -17.93 -8.01
C GLN A 482 -46.89 -18.28 -7.11
N ALA A 483 -47.05 -18.17 -5.79
CA ALA A 483 -46.03 -18.59 -4.83
C ALA A 483 -45.69 -20.09 -4.98
N GLU A 484 -46.69 -20.95 -5.18
CA GLU A 484 -46.48 -22.38 -5.40
C GLU A 484 -45.62 -22.63 -6.65
N THR A 485 -45.93 -21.95 -7.76
CA THR A 485 -45.17 -22.07 -9.01
C THR A 485 -43.71 -21.65 -8.81
N VAL A 486 -43.46 -20.46 -8.27
CA VAL A 486 -42.10 -19.94 -8.08
C VAL A 486 -41.27 -20.82 -7.15
N LEU A 487 -41.88 -21.32 -6.06
CA LEU A 487 -41.19 -22.22 -5.12
C LEU A 487 -40.95 -23.62 -5.70
N ALA A 488 -41.85 -24.13 -6.55
CA ALA A 488 -41.66 -25.40 -7.24
C ALA A 488 -40.50 -25.35 -8.23
N GLU A 489 -40.34 -24.25 -8.98
CA GLU A 489 -39.22 -24.06 -9.91
C GLU A 489 -37.85 -24.13 -9.22
N ILE A 490 -37.76 -23.84 -7.92
CA ILE A 490 -36.51 -23.95 -7.16
C ILE A 490 -36.08 -25.41 -6.99
N GLN A 491 -37.03 -26.37 -6.96
CA GLN A 491 -36.71 -27.79 -6.79
C GLN A 491 -35.93 -28.35 -7.99
N ASP A 492 -36.09 -27.74 -9.16
CA ASP A 492 -35.41 -28.12 -10.40
C ASP A 492 -34.01 -27.49 -10.53
N ILE A 493 -33.61 -26.61 -9.60
CA ILE A 493 -32.31 -25.96 -9.60
C ILE A 493 -31.33 -26.80 -8.77
N HIS A 494 -30.45 -27.55 -9.45
CA HIS A 494 -29.31 -28.21 -8.82
C HIS A 494 -28.16 -27.21 -8.63
N THR A 495 -27.69 -27.06 -7.40
CA THR A 495 -26.61 -26.12 -7.06
C THR A 495 -25.73 -26.67 -5.94
N ASP A 496 -24.41 -26.55 -6.13
CA ASP A 496 -23.41 -26.82 -5.10
C ASP A 496 -22.98 -25.53 -4.38
N ASP A 497 -23.62 -24.39 -4.67
CA ASP A 497 -23.33 -23.10 -4.04
C ASP A 497 -23.80 -23.12 -2.56
N PRO A 498 -22.87 -23.00 -1.59
CA PRO A 498 -23.22 -22.95 -0.16
C PRO A 498 -24.20 -21.84 0.20
N VAL A 499 -24.28 -20.76 -0.59
CA VAL A 499 -25.24 -19.66 -0.37
C VAL A 499 -26.64 -20.07 -0.80
N ALA A 500 -26.77 -20.89 -1.84
CA ALA A 500 -28.05 -21.27 -2.43
C ALA A 500 -28.73 -22.45 -1.68
N ILE A 501 -27.94 -23.38 -1.15
CA ILE A 501 -28.42 -24.59 -0.44
C ILE A 501 -29.45 -24.28 0.68
N PRO A 502 -29.22 -23.31 1.58
CA PRO A 502 -30.22 -22.98 2.60
C PRO A 502 -31.56 -22.51 2.00
N TYR A 503 -31.53 -21.81 0.88
CA TYR A 503 -32.75 -21.31 0.23
C TYR A 503 -33.50 -22.41 -0.51
N THR A 504 -32.82 -23.43 -1.06
CA THR A 504 -33.49 -24.61 -1.64
C THR A 504 -34.23 -25.43 -0.57
N GLU A 505 -33.63 -25.57 0.61
CA GLU A 505 -34.26 -26.26 1.75
C GLU A 505 -35.48 -25.48 2.27
N LEU A 506 -35.30 -24.17 2.49
CA LEU A 506 -36.40 -23.29 2.93
C LEU A 506 -37.55 -23.25 1.92
N ALA A 507 -37.25 -23.26 0.61
CA ALA A 507 -38.25 -23.29 -0.44
C ALA A 507 -39.07 -24.59 -0.41
N SER A 508 -38.41 -25.74 -0.24
CA SER A 508 -39.07 -27.04 -0.16
C SER A 508 -40.05 -27.12 1.02
N VAL A 509 -39.62 -26.66 2.21
CA VAL A 509 -40.49 -26.61 3.40
C VAL A 509 -41.67 -25.66 3.20
N ALA A 510 -41.43 -24.49 2.59
CA ALA A 510 -42.49 -23.52 2.30
C ALA A 510 -43.53 -24.09 1.31
N LEU A 511 -43.05 -24.77 0.25
CA LEU A 511 -43.89 -25.38 -0.78
C LEU A 511 -44.79 -26.49 -0.21
N GLU A 512 -44.26 -27.38 0.62
CA GLU A 512 -45.04 -28.44 1.27
C GLU A 512 -46.18 -27.87 2.12
N ARG A 513 -45.89 -26.85 2.94
CA ARG A 513 -46.90 -26.17 3.76
C ARG A 513 -47.98 -25.51 2.91
N LEU A 514 -47.58 -24.90 1.80
CA LEU A 514 -48.50 -24.21 0.91
C LEU A 514 -49.43 -25.19 0.18
N ARG A 515 -48.91 -26.34 -0.27
CA ARG A 515 -49.71 -27.44 -0.84
C ARG A 515 -50.71 -28.02 0.16
N GLN A 516 -50.29 -28.24 1.41
CA GLN A 516 -51.18 -28.70 2.48
C GLN A 516 -52.31 -27.70 2.75
N HIS A 517 -51.99 -26.40 2.77
CA HIS A 517 -52.98 -25.34 2.97
C HIS A 517 -53.97 -25.23 1.80
N ASN A 518 -53.47 -25.27 0.55
CA ASN A 518 -54.31 -25.25 -0.65
C ASN A 518 -55.23 -26.48 -0.72
N ALA A 519 -54.73 -27.67 -0.35
CA ALA A 519 -55.53 -28.89 -0.28
C ALA A 519 -56.63 -28.82 0.81
N ALA A 520 -56.33 -28.21 1.96
CA ALA A 520 -57.31 -28.00 3.03
C ALA A 520 -58.42 -27.02 2.61
N LEU A 521 -58.06 -25.91 1.94
CA LEU A 521 -59.04 -24.95 1.39
C LEU A 521 -59.95 -25.58 0.33
N ALA A 522 -59.38 -26.40 -0.57
CA ALA A 522 -60.14 -27.13 -1.58
C ALA A 522 -61.10 -28.17 -0.95
N ALA A 523 -60.72 -28.78 0.18
CA ALA A 523 -61.57 -29.72 0.91
C ALA A 523 -62.72 -29.02 1.67
N ASP A 524 -62.50 -27.82 2.21
CA ASP A 524 -63.54 -27.01 2.87
C ASP A 524 -64.55 -26.42 1.86
N GLU A 525 -64.11 -26.00 0.67
CA GLU A 525 -65.01 -25.55 -0.42
C GLU A 525 -65.86 -26.68 -1.02
N GLN A 526 -65.49 -27.95 -0.79
CA GLN A 526 -66.21 -29.14 -1.25
C GLN A 526 -67.24 -29.70 -0.26
N ILE A 527 -67.45 -29.07 0.90
CA ILE A 527 -68.57 -29.41 1.81
C ILE A 527 -69.85 -28.71 1.30
N PRO A 528 -70.86 -29.43 0.76
CA PRO A 528 -72.08 -28.79 0.26
C PRO A 528 -72.97 -28.31 1.43
N GLU A 529 -73.61 -27.14 1.28
CA GLU A 529 -74.71 -26.59 2.10
C GLU A 529 -76.01 -27.46 2.11
N GLY A 530 -75.87 -28.78 1.94
CA GLY A 530 -76.94 -29.74 1.72
C GLY A 530 -77.18 -30.72 2.88
N MET A 531 -77.19 -30.25 4.12
CA MET A 531 -77.80 -31.01 5.24
C MET A 531 -78.58 -30.09 6.18
N MET A 532 -79.65 -29.49 5.67
CA MET A 532 -80.81 -29.06 6.48
C MET A 532 -82.10 -29.57 5.81
N GLY A 533 -82.33 -30.88 5.92
CA GLY A 533 -83.62 -31.48 5.61
C GLY A 533 -84.58 -31.31 6.80
N LEU A 534 -85.55 -30.41 6.68
CA LEU A 534 -86.77 -30.43 7.48
C LEU A 534 -87.96 -30.71 6.57
N PRO A 535 -88.86 -31.66 6.88
CA PRO A 535 -90.18 -31.67 6.30
C PRO A 535 -91.22 -31.14 7.29
N GLY A 536 -91.96 -30.12 6.84
CA GLY A 536 -93.43 -30.07 7.01
C GLY A 536 -93.99 -29.37 8.26
N LYS A 537 -94.47 -28.14 8.07
CA LYS A 537 -95.56 -27.57 8.88
C LYS A 537 -96.93 -28.08 8.39
N ARG A 538 -97.70 -28.69 9.29
CA ARG A 538 -99.17 -28.59 9.45
C ARG A 538 -99.35 -28.49 10.97
N GLY A 539 -100.02 -27.53 11.60
CA GLY A 539 -101.24 -26.77 11.28
C GLY A 539 -102.09 -26.81 12.56
N GLY A 540 -102.48 -25.66 13.11
CA GLY A 540 -103.39 -25.52 14.27
C GLY A 540 -102.72 -25.73 15.65
N GLU A 541 -103.15 -25.14 16.76
CA GLU A 541 -104.07 -24.05 17.05
C GLU A 541 -103.75 -23.56 18.47
N LYS A 542 -103.93 -22.25 18.72
CA LYS A 542 -104.38 -21.61 19.98
C LYS A 542 -103.93 -22.19 21.34
N ARG A 543 -103.15 -21.41 22.11
CA ARG A 543 -103.58 -20.65 23.32
C ARG A 543 -102.38 -20.20 24.18
N ARG A 544 -102.37 -18.90 24.50
CA ARG A 544 -101.79 -18.27 25.72
C ARG A 544 -102.36 -18.94 27.01
N PRO A 545 -101.91 -18.64 28.27
CA PRO A 545 -100.78 -17.81 28.74
C PRO A 545 -100.00 -18.36 29.97
N ARG A 546 -98.96 -17.59 30.35
CA ARG A 546 -98.53 -17.18 31.72
C ARG A 546 -97.80 -18.15 32.66
N MET A 547 -96.67 -17.59 33.17
CA MET A 547 -96.16 -17.56 34.55
C MET A 547 -95.90 -18.93 35.21
N HIS A 548 -94.72 -19.20 35.76
CA HIS A 548 -93.89 -18.36 36.62
C HIS A 548 -92.39 -18.49 36.32
#